data_AF-D5VEF6-F1
#
_entry.id   AF-D5VEF6-F1
#
_cell.length_a   1.000
_cell.length_b   1.000
_cell.length_c   1.000
_cell.angle_alpha   90.00
_cell.angle_beta   90.00
_cell.angle_gamma   90.00
#
_symmetry.space_group_name_H-M   'P 1'
#
loop_
_entity.id
_entity.type
_entity.pdbx_description
1 polymer ?
#
loop_
_entity_poly.entity_id
_entity_poly.type
_entity_poly.pdbx_seq_one_letter_code
_entity_poly.pdbx_strand_id
1 'polypeptide(L)' 'MKRLSFKRHRFPPEIIRHAIWLYFRFSLSLRDVEDLLAERGVEASRPTLRRLRADANAAWAAATA' A
#
# COMPACT_ATOMS: atom_id res chain seq x y z
N MET A 1 -5.02 18.16 9.81
CA MET A 1 -4.52 16.86 9.28
C MET A 1 -5.42 16.41 8.15
N LYS A 2 -4.94 16.45 6.89
CA LYS A 2 -5.74 16.07 5.72
C LYS A 2 -5.81 14.54 5.68
N ARG A 3 -6.91 13.96 6.18
CA ARG A 3 -7.15 12.51 6.09
C ARG A 3 -7.23 12.18 4.60
N LEU A 4 -6.25 11.41 4.10
CA LEU A 4 -6.30 10.84 2.76
C LEU A 4 -7.62 10.08 2.63
N SER A 5 -8.55 10.66 1.88
CA SER A 5 -9.88 10.11 1.68
C SER A 5 -9.78 9.06 0.59
N PHE A 6 -9.55 7.81 0.99
CA PHE A 6 -9.54 6.66 0.09
C PHE A 6 -10.96 6.24 -0.32
N LYS A 7 -11.83 7.22 -0.65
CA LYS A 7 -13.15 6.99 -1.23
C LYS A 7 -12.93 6.19 -2.52
N ARG A 8 -13.29 4.89 -2.50
CA ARG A 8 -13.18 3.84 -3.56
C ARG A 8 -12.11 2.77 -3.38
N HIS A 9 -11.32 2.76 -2.31
CA HIS A 9 -10.48 1.59 -2.02
C HIS A 9 -11.31 0.53 -1.27
N ARG A 10 -11.29 -0.71 -1.75
CA ARG A 10 -11.92 -1.88 -1.09
C ARG A 10 -11.28 -2.17 0.28
N PHE A 11 -10.15 -1.51 0.57
CA PHE A 11 -9.34 -1.71 1.77
C PHE A 11 -9.29 -0.44 2.63
N PRO A 12 -9.30 -0.57 3.97
CA PRO A 12 -9.06 0.52 4.90
C PRO A 12 -7.73 1.26 4.61
N PRO A 13 -7.67 2.58 4.85
CA PRO A 13 -6.46 3.40 4.73
C PRO A 13 -5.26 2.84 5.50
N GLU A 14 -5.53 2.24 6.66
CA GLU A 14 -4.51 1.71 7.58
C GLU A 14 -3.76 0.52 6.98
N ILE A 15 -4.47 -0.31 6.23
CA ILE A 15 -3.92 -1.47 5.52
C ILE A 15 -2.97 -1.01 4.42
N ILE A 16 -3.39 -0.01 3.64
CA ILE A 16 -2.59 0.59 2.57
C ILE A 16 -1.31 1.20 3.14
N ARG A 17 -1.43 1.94 4.24
CA ARG A 17 -0.27 2.53 4.93
C ARG A 17 0.67 1.45 5.46
N HIS A 18 0.13 0.36 6.02
CA HIS A 18 0.93 -0.75 6.54
C HIS A 18 1.66 -1.49 5.42
N ALA A 19 1.00 -1.73 4.29
CA ALA A 19 1.60 -2.36 3.10
C ALA A 19 2.75 -1.53 2.52
N ILE A 20 2.53 -0.22 2.36
CA ILE A 20 3.56 0.72 1.88
C ILE A 20 4.71 0.81 2.88
N TRP A 21 4.42 0.85 4.18
CA TRP A 21 5.44 0.87 5.22
C TRP A 21 6.31 -0.39 5.19
N LEU A 22 5.72 -1.58 5.05
CA LEU A 22 6.47 -2.84 4.91
C LEU A 22 7.35 -2.83 3.65
N TYR A 23 6.81 -2.37 2.52
CA TYR A 23 7.55 -2.25 1.26
C TYR A 23 8.77 -1.34 1.38
N PHE A 24 8.61 -0.13 1.95
CA PHE A 24 9.71 0.84 2.09
C PHE A 24 10.68 0.49 3.22
N ARG A 25 10.21 -0.07 4.33
CA ARG A 25 11.04 -0.30 5.53
C ARG A 25 11.94 -1.51 5.40
N PHE A 26 11.48 -2.53 4.67
CA PHE A 26 12.16 -3.81 4.53
C PHE A 26 12.57 -4.13 3.08
N SER A 27 12.33 -3.24 2.12
CA SER A 27 12.58 -3.46 0.69
C SER A 27 11.96 -4.78 0.17
N LEU A 28 10.81 -5.17 0.74
CA LEU A 28 10.16 -6.45 0.46
C LEU A 28 9.61 -6.50 -0.97
N SER A 29 9.59 -7.71 -1.55
CA SER A 29 8.89 -7.92 -2.81
C SER A 29 7.39 -7.73 -2.64
N LEU A 30 6.69 -7.35 -3.70
CA LEU A 30 5.23 -7.28 -3.71
C LEU A 30 4.59 -8.63 -3.33
N ARG A 31 5.30 -9.74 -3.53
CA ARG A 31 4.86 -11.08 -3.11
C ARG A 31 4.91 -11.26 -1.60
N ASP A 32 6.02 -10.87 -0.98
CA ASP A 32 6.19 -11.02 0.46
C ASP A 32 5.22 -10.09 1.21
N VAL A 33 4.93 -8.91 0.66
CA VAL A 33 3.90 -8.01 1.18
C VAL A 33 2.50 -8.62 1.05
N GLU A 34 2.20 -9.34 -0.03
CA GLU A 34 0.94 -10.06 -0.21
C GLU A 34 0.77 -11.18 0.83
N ASP A 35 1.81 -12.00 1.02
CA ASP A 35 1.80 -13.09 2.01
C ASP A 35 1.68 -12.56 3.44
N LEU A 36 2.39 -11.47 3.79
CA LEU A 36 2.29 -10.83 5.12
C LEU A 36 0.93 -10.21 5.40
N LEU A 37 0.27 -9.68 4.36
CA LEU A 37 -1.09 -9.18 4.48
C LEU A 37 -2.08 -10.34 4.64
N ALA A 38 -1.88 -11.44 3.90
CA ALA A 38 -2.69 -12.65 4.01
C ALA A 38 -2.60 -13.29 5.40
N GLU A 39 -1.40 -13.35 6.01
CA GLU A 39 -1.21 -13.82 7.39
C GLU A 39 -1.99 -12.99 8.42
N ARG A 40 -2.24 -11.71 8.12
CA ARG A 40 -3.05 -10.81 8.97
C ARG A 40 -4.55 -10.85 8.64
N GLY A 41 -4.99 -11.78 7.80
CA GLY A 41 -6.39 -11.90 7.35
C GLY A 41 -6.80 -10.83 6.34
N VAL A 42 -5.82 -10.17 5.70
CA VAL A 42 -6.06 -9.13 4.71
C VAL A 42 -5.76 -9.68 3.33
N GLU A 43 -6.80 -10.04 2.59
CA GLU A 43 -6.65 -10.58 1.25
C GLU A 43 -6.42 -9.43 0.23
N ALA A 44 -5.18 -8.96 0.13
CA ALA A 44 -4.78 -7.90 -0.80
C ALA A 44 -4.14 -8.51 -2.06
N SER A 45 -4.91 -8.69 -3.13
CA SER A 45 -4.37 -9.28 -4.36
C SER A 45 -3.26 -8.43 -4.99
N ARG A 46 -2.25 -9.09 -5.56
CA ARG A 46 -1.15 -8.52 -6.37
C ARG A 46 -1.49 -7.34 -7.29
N PRO A 47 -2.57 -7.36 -8.09
CA PRO A 47 -2.94 -6.23 -8.94
C PRO A 47 -3.29 -4.97 -8.16
N THR A 48 -3.88 -5.13 -6.97
CA THR A 48 -4.21 -4.05 -6.03
C THR A 48 -2.94 -3.45 -5.45
N LEU A 49 -2.01 -4.30 -4.98
CA LEU A 49 -0.71 -3.86 -4.46
C LEU A 49 0.09 -3.11 -5.52
N ARG A 50 0.01 -3.52 -6.79
CA ARG A 50 0.65 -2.82 -7.91
C ARG A 50 0.06 -1.42 -8.15
N ARG A 51 -1.27 -1.25 -8.06
CA ARG A 51 -1.91 0.08 -8.13
C ARG A 51 -1.51 0.95 -6.95
N LEU A 52 -1.56 0.42 -5.73
CA LEU A 52 -1.17 1.14 -4.52
C LEU A 52 0.28 1.60 -4.57
N ARG A 53 1.19 0.76 -5.07
CA ARG A 53 2.59 1.14 -5.30
C ARG A 53 2.70 2.30 -6.30
N ALA A 54 1.96 2.25 -7.40
CA ALA A 54 1.99 3.30 -8.42
C ALA A 54 1.46 4.64 -7.86
N ASP A 55 0.34 4.60 -7.15
CA ASP A 55 -0.26 5.78 -6.51
C ASP A 55 0.65 6.35 -5.42
N ALA A 56 1.27 5.49 -4.60
CA ALA A 56 2.24 5.89 -3.58
C ALA A 56 3.50 6.51 -4.19
N ASN A 57 4.01 5.94 -5.29
CA ASN A 57 5.17 6.48 -5.99
C ASN A 57 4.86 7.82 -6.66
N ALA A 58 3.66 7.99 -7.23
CA ALA A 58 3.19 9.27 -7.76
C ALA A 58 3.04 10.32 -6.65
N ALA A 59 2.51 9.93 -5.49
CA ALA A 59 2.42 10.81 -4.32
C ALA A 59 3.81 11.19 -3.78
N TRP A 60 4.77 10.26 -3.78
CA TRP A 60 6.14 10.54 -3.37
C TRP A 60 6.86 11.46 -4.36
N ALA A 61 6.69 11.24 -5.67
CA ALA A 61 7.21 12.11 -6.72
C ALA A 61 6.66 13.53 -6.61
N ALA A 62 5.35 13.69 -6.36
CA ALA A 62 4.71 14.99 -6.15
C ALA A 62 5.13 15.69 -4.85
N ALA A 63 5.66 14.95 -3.87
CA ALA A 63 6.19 15.51 -2.63
C ALA A 63 7.69 15.87 -2.72
N THR A 64 8.39 15.35 -3.73
CA THR A 64 9.83 15.57 -3.95
C THR A 64 10.09 16.62 -5.05
N ALA A 65 9.04 17.01 -5.80
CA ALA A 65 9.03 18.10 -6.79
C ALA A 65 8.45 19.38 -6.20
#